data_AF-A0AAD3NIF7-F1
#
_entry.id   AF-A0AAD3NIF7-F1
#
_cell.length_a   1.000
_cell.length_b   1.000
_cell.length_c   1.000
_cell.angle_alpha   90.00
_cell.angle_beta   90.00
_cell.angle_gamma   90.00
#
_symmetry.space_group_name_H-M   'P 1'
#
loop_
_entity.id
_entity.type
_entity.pdbx_description
1 polymer ?
#
loop_
_entity_poly.entity_id
_entity_poly.type
_entity_poly.pdbx_seq_one_letter_code
_entity_poly.pdbx_strand_id
1 'polypeptide(L)'
;MGRQLDKIKAETQEKGDLGLVAESSRSNQRMMFQPASLTAGGVFRKLNEIASMSGNSAMNKQENRHHQRPLWHAASRPAIVIRSLAGKLRIGLAEQSVLSALSQAVCSTPPGQGFPPAVIDAGKGMSAENRRAWIEEKSLILKQTYCEMPNYDVLIPVLLKEGIDQLPNHCKLTPGVPLRPMLAHPTKGVGEVMKKFDEAAFTCEYKYDGERAQ
;
A
#
# COMPACT_ATOMS: atom_id res chain seq x y z
N MET A 1 15.74 -19.99 -12.71
CA MET A 1 15.93 -19.43 -14.07
C MET A 1 17.22 -20.00 -14.62
N GLY A 2 17.27 -20.43 -15.89
CA GLY A 2 18.48 -21.04 -16.48
C GLY A 2 19.59 -20.05 -16.88
N ARG A 3 19.61 -18.84 -16.31
CA ARG A 3 20.61 -17.79 -16.60
C ARG A 3 21.66 -17.77 -15.49
N GLN A 4 22.93 -17.57 -15.87
CA GLN A 4 24.01 -17.38 -14.90
C GLN A 4 23.78 -16.13 -14.04
N LEU A 5 24.09 -16.22 -12.74
CA LEU A 5 23.89 -15.15 -11.77
C LEU A 5 24.63 -13.86 -12.16
N ASP A 6 25.83 -13.97 -12.71
CA ASP A 6 26.64 -12.80 -13.07
C ASP A 6 26.01 -11.98 -14.20
N LYS A 7 25.37 -12.65 -15.16
CA LYS A 7 24.62 -11.97 -16.24
C LYS A 7 23.39 -11.24 -15.69
N ILE A 8 22.70 -11.82 -14.71
CA ILE A 8 21.55 -11.18 -14.05
C ILE A 8 22.01 -9.93 -13.29
N LYS A 9 23.14 -10.01 -12.57
CA LYS A 9 23.71 -8.87 -11.84
C LYS A 9 24.12 -7.74 -12.79
N ALA A 10 24.81 -8.07 -13.89
CA ALA A 10 25.20 -7.08 -14.90
C ALA A 10 23.99 -6.35 -15.52
N GLU A 11 22.96 -7.09 -15.95
CA GLU A 11 21.74 -6.47 -16.50
C GLU A 11 20.95 -5.68 -15.45
N THR A 12 21.03 -6.08 -14.18
CA THR A 12 20.40 -5.32 -13.09
C THR A 12 21.11 -4.00 -12.87
N GLN A 13 22.44 -3.98 -12.99
CA GLN A 13 23.24 -2.76 -12.87
C GLN A 13 23.00 -1.81 -14.05
N GLU A 14 22.86 -2.34 -15.26
CA GLU A 14 22.54 -1.57 -16.47
C GLU A 14 21.12 -0.98 -16.43
N LYS A 15 20.11 -1.82 -16.15
CA LYS A 15 18.69 -1.41 -16.16
C LYS A 15 18.25 -0.73 -14.86
N GLY A 16 19.00 -0.88 -13.78
CA GLY A 16 18.67 -0.36 -12.44
C GLY A 16 17.40 -0.95 -11.82
N ASP A 17 16.83 -2.04 -12.36
CA ASP A 17 15.55 -2.62 -11.93
C ASP A 17 15.48 -4.13 -12.19
N LEU A 18 15.42 -4.92 -11.12
CA LEU A 18 15.26 -6.39 -11.18
C LEU A 18 13.93 -6.82 -11.82
N GLY A 19 12.87 -6.00 -11.71
CA GLY A 19 11.58 -6.29 -12.31
C GLY A 19 11.62 -6.34 -13.84
N LEU A 20 12.36 -5.41 -14.45
CA LEU A 20 12.55 -5.37 -15.91
C LEU A 20 13.41 -6.54 -16.40
N VAL A 21 14.45 -6.91 -15.64
CA VAL A 21 15.27 -8.09 -15.93
C VAL A 21 14.41 -9.35 -15.89
N ALA A 22 13.54 -9.50 -14.90
CA ALA A 22 12.62 -10.62 -14.78
C ALA A 22 11.59 -10.69 -15.92
N GLU A 23 11.04 -9.54 -16.35
CA GLU A 23 10.13 -9.46 -17.48
C GLU A 23 10.81 -9.86 -18.79
N SER A 24 12.01 -9.33 -19.07
CA SER A 24 12.80 -9.69 -20.25
C SER A 24 13.31 -11.14 -20.24
N SER A 25 13.42 -11.77 -19.07
CA SER A 25 13.83 -13.18 -18.96
C SER A 25 12.67 -14.15 -19.22
N ARG A 26 11.42 -13.70 -19.05
CA ARG A 26 10.23 -14.52 -19.28
C ARG A 26 9.94 -14.73 -20.77
N SER A 27 10.21 -13.74 -21.62
CA SER A 27 9.97 -13.86 -23.08
C SER A 27 10.73 -15.02 -23.72
N ASN A 28 11.83 -15.47 -23.11
CA ASN A 28 12.70 -16.51 -23.66
C ASN A 28 12.32 -17.95 -23.23
N GLN A 29 11.35 -18.13 -22.33
CA GLN A 29 10.89 -19.46 -21.90
C GLN A 29 9.49 -19.76 -22.45
N ARG A 30 9.43 -20.60 -23.48
CA ARG A 30 8.17 -21.04 -24.10
C ARG A 30 7.60 -22.23 -23.31
N MET A 31 6.40 -22.08 -22.76
CA MET A 31 5.67 -23.18 -22.10
C MET A 31 4.67 -23.82 -23.07
N MET A 32 4.55 -25.15 -23.03
CA MET A 32 3.60 -25.91 -23.85
C MET A 32 2.14 -25.69 -23.41
N PHE A 33 1.92 -25.38 -22.13
CA PHE A 33 0.62 -25.02 -21.55
C PHE A 33 0.72 -23.73 -20.73
N GLN A 34 -0.28 -22.87 -20.85
CA GLN A 34 -0.37 -21.68 -20.01
C GLN A 34 -0.82 -22.09 -18.59
N PRO A 35 -0.08 -21.72 -17.54
CA PRO A 35 -0.52 -21.96 -16.17
C PRO A 35 -1.75 -21.09 -15.84
N ALA A 36 -2.51 -21.52 -14.82
CA ALA A 36 -3.67 -20.77 -14.33
C ALA A 36 -3.33 -19.33 -13.95
N SER A 37 -4.19 -18.39 -14.33
CA SER A 37 -4.03 -16.96 -14.04
C SER A 37 -3.87 -16.70 -12.54
N LEU A 38 -2.95 -15.80 -12.20
CA LEU A 38 -2.75 -15.40 -10.81
C LEU A 38 -3.86 -14.48 -10.33
N THR A 39 -4.34 -14.73 -9.12
CA THR A 39 -5.27 -13.87 -8.41
C THR A 39 -4.52 -13.01 -7.39
N ALA A 40 -4.98 -11.78 -7.14
CA ALA A 40 -4.36 -10.89 -6.15
C ALA A 40 -4.26 -11.54 -4.76
N GLY A 41 -5.34 -12.19 -4.30
CA GLY A 41 -5.34 -12.93 -3.03
C GLY A 41 -4.43 -14.17 -3.04
N GLY A 42 -4.22 -14.81 -4.20
CA GLY A 42 -3.24 -15.89 -4.35
C GLY A 42 -1.80 -15.40 -4.22
N VAL A 43 -1.48 -14.25 -4.81
CA VAL A 43 -0.16 -13.61 -4.68
C VAL A 43 0.09 -13.16 -3.24
N PHE A 44 -0.87 -12.47 -2.62
CA PHE A 44 -0.76 -12.00 -1.24
C PHE A 44 -0.50 -13.14 -0.25
N ARG A 45 -1.30 -14.22 -0.32
CA ARG A 45 -1.10 -15.41 0.55
C ARG A 45 0.29 -15.99 0.43
N LYS A 46 0.81 -16.13 -0.80
CA LYS A 46 2.16 -16.65 -1.02
C LYS A 46 3.26 -15.72 -0.49
N LEU A 47 3.10 -14.41 -0.63
CA LEU A 47 4.04 -13.45 -0.04
C LEU A 47 4.02 -13.54 1.49
N ASN A 48 2.84 -13.65 2.09
CA ASN A 48 2.70 -13.81 3.54
C ASN A 48 3.29 -15.14 4.04
N GLU A 49 3.08 -16.22 3.29
CA GLU A 49 3.70 -17.52 3.53
C GLU A 49 5.24 -17.45 3.49
N ILE A 50 5.83 -16.66 2.58
CA ILE A 50 7.29 -16.45 2.51
C ILE A 50 7.77 -15.66 3.72
N ALA A 51 7.03 -14.61 4.11
CA ALA A 51 7.36 -13.76 5.26
C ALA A 51 7.27 -14.53 6.59
N SER A 52 6.37 -15.50 6.70
CA SER A 52 6.17 -16.31 7.91
C SER A 52 7.18 -17.45 8.07
N MET A 53 8.04 -17.70 7.07
CA MET A 53 9.03 -18.77 7.14
C MET A 53 10.24 -18.33 7.98
N SER A 54 10.49 -19.05 9.07
CA SER A 54 11.65 -18.86 9.94
C SER A 54 12.33 -20.20 10.27
N GLY A 55 13.53 -20.14 10.86
CA GLY A 55 14.27 -21.33 11.32
C GLY A 55 15.36 -21.82 10.35
N ASN A 56 16.00 -22.93 10.74
CA ASN A 56 17.16 -23.45 10.02
C ASN A 56 16.76 -23.92 8.60
N SER A 57 17.56 -23.53 7.60
CA SER A 57 17.27 -23.72 6.16
C SER A 57 16.05 -22.96 5.60
N ALA A 58 15.51 -21.94 6.30
CA ALA A 58 14.42 -21.11 5.78
C ALA A 58 14.77 -20.47 4.43
N MET A 59 16.01 -20.03 4.24
CA MET A 59 16.50 -19.44 2.99
C MET A 59 16.39 -20.43 1.81
N ASN A 60 16.83 -21.68 1.99
CA ASN A 60 16.72 -22.72 0.95
C ASN A 60 15.26 -23.09 0.68
N LYS A 61 14.38 -23.06 1.69
CA LYS A 61 12.95 -23.30 1.51
C LYS A 61 12.25 -22.14 0.78
N GLN A 62 12.64 -20.90 1.07
CA GLN A 62 12.17 -19.71 0.34
C GLN A 62 12.62 -19.78 -1.12
N GLU A 63 13.90 -20.07 -1.36
CA GLU A 63 14.46 -20.26 -2.69
C GLU A 63 13.76 -21.42 -3.43
N ASN A 64 13.54 -22.55 -2.78
CA ASN A 64 12.83 -23.68 -3.39
C ASN A 64 11.38 -23.33 -3.73
N ARG A 65 10.65 -22.58 -2.90
CA ARG A 65 9.29 -22.12 -3.25
C ARG A 65 9.29 -21.13 -4.41
N HIS A 66 10.29 -20.26 -4.47
CA HIS A 66 10.55 -19.38 -5.60
C HIS A 66 10.77 -20.19 -6.89
N HIS A 67 11.48 -21.31 -6.84
CA HIS A 67 11.79 -22.15 -8.01
C HIS A 67 10.69 -23.15 -8.39
N GLN A 68 9.97 -23.73 -7.42
CA GLN A 68 9.00 -24.81 -7.64
C GLN A 68 7.67 -24.33 -8.22
N ARG A 69 7.23 -23.11 -7.86
CA ARG A 69 6.00 -22.53 -8.44
C ARG A 69 6.16 -21.03 -8.62
N PRO A 70 7.02 -20.63 -9.55
CA PRO A 70 7.46 -19.27 -9.65
C PRO A 70 6.29 -18.34 -9.95
N LEU A 71 5.98 -17.49 -8.96
CA LEU A 71 4.90 -16.50 -8.95
C LEU A 71 4.89 -15.59 -10.18
N TRP A 72 5.98 -15.53 -10.93
CA TRP A 72 6.15 -14.65 -12.09
C TRP A 72 5.87 -15.31 -13.44
N HIS A 73 5.85 -16.64 -13.56
CA HIS A 73 5.64 -17.25 -14.89
C HIS A 73 4.17 -17.17 -15.33
N ALA A 74 3.24 -17.19 -14.38
CA ALA A 74 1.81 -17.02 -14.61
C ALA A 74 1.34 -15.56 -14.48
N ALA A 75 2.23 -14.64 -14.10
CA ALA A 75 1.88 -13.23 -13.96
C ALA A 75 1.89 -12.58 -15.33
N SER A 76 0.81 -11.89 -15.70
CA SER A 76 0.82 -10.97 -16.84
C SER A 76 1.93 -9.92 -16.68
N ARG A 77 2.26 -9.52 -15.45
CA ARG A 77 3.29 -8.53 -15.09
C ARG A 77 4.27 -9.03 -14.02
N PRO A 78 5.31 -9.82 -14.40
CA PRO A 78 6.38 -10.28 -13.52
C PRO A 78 7.09 -9.17 -12.74
N ALA A 79 7.26 -8.02 -13.39
CA ALA A 79 7.99 -6.88 -12.84
C ALA A 79 7.39 -6.39 -11.51
N ILE A 80 6.07 -6.37 -11.37
CA ILE A 80 5.40 -5.91 -10.15
C ILE A 80 5.71 -6.85 -8.98
N VAL A 81 5.64 -8.17 -9.21
CA VAL A 81 5.90 -9.18 -8.16
C VAL A 81 7.35 -9.09 -7.67
N ILE A 82 8.31 -8.97 -8.59
CA ILE A 82 9.73 -8.87 -8.23
C ILE A 82 10.03 -7.53 -7.54
N ARG A 83 9.42 -6.43 -8.00
CA ARG A 83 9.53 -5.13 -7.33
C ARG A 83 8.93 -5.13 -5.93
N SER A 84 7.83 -5.86 -5.70
CA SER A 84 7.25 -6.07 -4.37
C SER A 84 8.21 -6.84 -3.46
N LEU A 85 8.82 -7.94 -3.94
CA LEU A 85 9.80 -8.71 -3.18
C LEU A 85 11.07 -7.90 -2.86
N ALA A 86 11.50 -7.03 -3.77
CA ALA A 86 12.64 -6.14 -3.56
C ALA A 86 12.32 -4.92 -2.66
N GLY A 87 11.07 -4.73 -2.22
CA GLY A 87 10.63 -3.57 -1.45
C GLY A 87 10.63 -2.24 -2.23
N LYS A 88 10.73 -2.28 -3.57
CA LYS A 88 10.89 -1.09 -4.43
C LYS A 88 9.86 -1.11 -5.55
N LEU A 89 8.60 -0.82 -5.22
CA LEU A 89 7.48 -0.92 -6.16
C LEU A 89 7.50 0.11 -7.31
N ARG A 90 8.08 1.30 -7.07
CA ARG A 90 8.31 2.36 -8.08
C ARG A 90 7.07 2.82 -8.85
N ILE A 91 5.91 2.85 -8.19
CA ILE A 91 4.63 3.28 -8.80
C ILE A 91 4.35 4.79 -8.63
N GLY A 92 5.15 5.50 -7.84
CA GLY A 92 4.92 6.92 -7.53
C GLY A 92 3.71 7.20 -6.63
N LEU A 93 3.05 6.14 -6.12
CA LEU A 93 1.93 6.20 -5.21
C LEU A 93 2.31 5.52 -3.88
N ALA A 94 1.83 6.08 -2.79
CA ALA A 94 2.09 5.60 -1.44
C ALA A 94 0.78 5.58 -0.62
N GLU A 95 0.91 5.35 0.68
CA GLU A 95 -0.22 5.17 1.62
C GLU A 95 -1.29 6.27 1.52
N GLN A 96 -0.90 7.54 1.47
CA GLN A 96 -1.86 8.67 1.39
C GLN A 96 -2.69 8.65 0.09
N SER A 97 -2.07 8.24 -1.02
CA SER A 97 -2.77 8.07 -2.29
C SER A 97 -3.73 6.87 -2.24
N VAL A 98 -3.32 5.78 -1.58
CA VAL A 98 -4.15 4.58 -1.41
C VAL A 98 -5.38 4.90 -0.56
N LEU A 99 -5.22 5.61 0.57
CA LEU A 99 -6.35 6.03 1.41
C LEU A 99 -7.31 6.95 0.64
N SER A 100 -6.79 7.90 -0.13
CA SER A 100 -7.64 8.78 -0.95
C SER A 100 -8.41 8.01 -2.02
N ALA A 101 -7.75 7.06 -2.69
CA ALA A 101 -8.39 6.20 -3.69
C ALA A 101 -9.42 5.25 -3.07
N LEU A 102 -9.13 4.69 -1.90
CA LEU A 102 -10.05 3.83 -1.16
C LEU A 102 -11.31 4.60 -0.75
N SER A 103 -11.16 5.80 -0.19
CA SER A 103 -12.29 6.69 0.12
C SER A 103 -13.15 6.94 -1.12
N GLN A 104 -12.51 7.34 -2.23
CA GLN A 104 -13.24 7.61 -3.47
C GLN A 104 -13.98 6.36 -3.98
N ALA A 105 -13.35 5.18 -3.92
CA ALA A 105 -13.96 3.93 -4.37
C ALA A 105 -15.21 3.58 -3.58
N VAL A 106 -15.16 3.65 -2.24
CA VAL A 106 -16.32 3.32 -1.40
C VAL A 106 -17.41 4.38 -1.43
N CYS A 107 -17.05 5.65 -1.69
CA CYS A 107 -18.04 6.71 -1.86
C CYS A 107 -18.75 6.59 -3.20
N SER A 108 -18.01 6.43 -4.29
CA SER A 108 -18.60 6.27 -5.63
C SER A 108 -19.36 4.96 -5.78
N THR A 109 -18.86 3.87 -5.21
CA THR A 109 -19.50 2.55 -5.27
C THR A 109 -19.70 2.02 -3.84
N PRO A 110 -20.87 2.28 -3.22
CA PRO A 110 -21.14 1.86 -1.85
C PRO A 110 -20.99 0.34 -1.67
N PRO A 111 -20.32 -0.13 -0.60
CA PRO A 111 -20.21 -1.55 -0.31
C PRO A 111 -21.53 -2.14 0.21
N GLY A 112 -21.63 -3.47 0.25
CA GLY A 112 -22.79 -4.17 0.84
C GLY A 112 -24.03 -4.29 -0.07
N GLN A 113 -23.92 -3.89 -1.33
CA GLN A 113 -25.01 -4.04 -2.31
C GLN A 113 -25.13 -5.50 -2.78
N GLY A 114 -26.37 -5.97 -3.02
CA GLY A 114 -26.61 -7.23 -3.73
C GLY A 114 -26.03 -7.19 -5.15
N PHE A 115 -25.67 -8.34 -5.71
CA PHE A 115 -25.19 -8.41 -7.10
C PHE A 115 -26.36 -8.64 -8.06
N PRO A 116 -26.51 -7.84 -9.14
CA PRO A 116 -25.69 -6.69 -9.54
C PRO A 116 -25.96 -5.42 -8.71
N PRO A 117 -24.95 -4.56 -8.46
CA PRO A 117 -25.11 -3.37 -7.64
C PRO A 117 -26.05 -2.35 -8.29
N ALA A 118 -26.99 -1.81 -7.50
CA ALA A 118 -27.92 -0.78 -7.95
C ALA A 118 -27.23 0.57 -8.19
N VAL A 119 -26.21 0.88 -7.39
CA VAL A 119 -25.43 2.13 -7.44
C VAL A 119 -23.99 1.82 -7.79
N ILE A 120 -23.60 2.17 -9.01
CA ILE A 120 -22.21 2.02 -9.51
C ILE A 120 -21.44 3.35 -9.36
N ASP A 121 -22.11 4.49 -9.58
CA ASP A 121 -21.55 5.82 -9.36
C ASP A 121 -22.56 6.69 -8.61
N ALA A 122 -22.41 6.76 -7.29
CA ALA A 122 -23.18 7.64 -6.42
C ALA A 122 -22.91 9.14 -6.66
N GLY A 123 -21.80 9.47 -7.33
CA GLY A 123 -21.48 10.83 -7.74
C GLY A 123 -22.15 11.26 -9.04
N LYS A 124 -22.91 10.37 -9.69
CA LYS A 124 -23.60 10.66 -10.95
C LYS A 124 -24.74 11.66 -10.70
N GLY A 125 -24.60 12.87 -11.23
CA GLY A 125 -25.57 13.96 -11.07
C GLY A 125 -25.11 15.11 -10.17
N MET A 126 -23.97 14.96 -9.49
CA MET A 126 -23.33 16.07 -8.77
C MET A 126 -22.56 16.98 -9.72
N SER A 127 -22.49 18.28 -9.42
CA SER A 127 -21.55 19.18 -10.08
C SER A 127 -20.10 18.75 -9.78
N ALA A 128 -19.17 19.17 -10.63
CA ALA A 128 -17.75 18.82 -10.48
C ALA A 128 -17.17 19.37 -9.16
N GLU A 129 -17.54 20.59 -8.75
CA GLU A 129 -17.11 21.13 -7.45
C GLU A 129 -17.69 20.35 -6.27
N ASN A 130 -19.00 20.08 -6.29
CA ASN A 130 -19.66 19.38 -5.18
C ASN A 130 -19.15 17.95 -5.03
N ARG A 131 -18.85 17.26 -6.15
CA ARG A 131 -18.25 15.93 -6.12
C ARG A 131 -16.86 15.94 -5.48
N ARG A 132 -16.03 16.95 -5.79
CA ARG A 132 -14.69 17.08 -5.21
C ARG A 132 -14.75 17.33 -3.71
N ALA A 133 -15.56 18.30 -3.29
CA ALA A 133 -15.74 18.62 -1.88
C ALA A 133 -16.24 17.41 -1.07
N TRP A 134 -17.21 16.68 -1.63
CA TRP A 134 -17.73 15.45 -1.02
C TRP A 134 -16.66 14.35 -0.88
N ILE A 135 -15.88 14.07 -1.93
CA ILE A 135 -14.80 13.07 -1.86
C ILE A 135 -13.72 13.50 -0.85
N GLU A 136 -13.41 14.80 -0.78
CA GLU A 136 -12.42 15.35 0.15
C GLU A 136 -12.85 15.19 1.61
N GLU A 137 -14.12 15.50 1.92
CA GLU A 137 -14.70 15.29 3.25
C GLU A 137 -14.59 13.81 3.68
N LYS A 138 -15.03 12.88 2.82
CA LYS A 138 -14.97 11.44 3.13
C LYS A 138 -13.54 10.93 3.21
N SER A 139 -12.64 11.46 2.38
CA SER A 139 -11.20 11.17 2.43
C SER A 139 -10.59 11.62 3.76
N LEU A 140 -11.02 12.76 4.29
CA LEU A 140 -10.58 13.24 5.60
C LEU A 140 -11.04 12.29 6.72
N ILE A 141 -12.30 11.84 6.70
CA ILE A 141 -12.82 10.86 7.68
C ILE A 141 -11.94 9.60 7.69
N LEU A 142 -11.73 8.98 6.52
CA LEU A 142 -10.94 7.76 6.42
C LEU A 142 -9.48 7.96 6.85
N LYS A 143 -8.86 9.09 6.46
CA LYS A 143 -7.49 9.41 6.85
C LYS A 143 -7.37 9.62 8.36
N GLN A 144 -8.30 10.35 8.95
CA GLN A 144 -8.32 10.60 10.40
C GLN A 144 -8.47 9.28 11.16
N THR A 145 -9.45 8.45 10.79
CA THR A 145 -9.65 7.14 11.41
C THR A 145 -8.45 6.22 11.24
N TYR A 146 -7.78 6.24 10.08
CA TYR A 146 -6.55 5.48 9.87
C TYR A 146 -5.37 6.03 10.69
N CYS A 147 -5.28 7.35 10.92
CA CYS A 147 -4.27 7.92 11.79
C CYS A 147 -4.45 7.47 13.24
N GLU A 148 -5.70 7.33 13.71
CA GLU A 148 -6.02 6.84 15.05
C GLU A 148 -5.88 5.32 15.20
N MET A 149 -6.25 4.57 14.15
CA MET A 149 -6.21 3.11 14.09
C MET A 149 -5.63 2.64 12.74
N PRO A 150 -4.29 2.64 12.58
CA PRO A 150 -3.63 2.27 11.32
C PRO A 150 -3.60 0.74 11.11
N ASN A 151 -4.77 0.10 11.14
CA ASN A 151 -4.93 -1.33 10.95
C ASN A 151 -6.04 -1.65 9.93
N TYR A 152 -5.64 -2.09 8.75
CA TYR A 152 -6.58 -2.45 7.67
C TYR A 152 -7.44 -3.68 8.00
N ASP A 153 -6.96 -4.61 8.83
CA ASP A 153 -7.72 -5.81 9.19
C ASP A 153 -8.95 -5.49 10.05
N VAL A 154 -8.92 -4.36 10.77
CA VAL A 154 -10.07 -3.84 11.53
C VAL A 154 -10.89 -2.86 10.68
N LEU A 155 -10.20 -1.97 9.96
CA LEU A 155 -10.84 -0.88 9.23
C LEU A 155 -11.67 -1.39 8.04
N ILE A 156 -11.15 -2.31 7.22
CA ILE A 156 -11.81 -2.76 6.00
C ILE A 156 -13.12 -3.52 6.28
N PRO A 157 -13.20 -4.46 7.25
CA PRO A 157 -14.47 -5.11 7.57
C PRO A 157 -15.56 -4.16 8.05
N VAL A 158 -15.21 -3.14 8.86
CA VAL A 158 -16.16 -2.11 9.29
C VAL A 158 -16.61 -1.27 8.09
N LEU A 159 -15.66 -0.84 7.26
CA LEU A 159 -15.94 -0.06 6.06
C LEU A 159 -16.89 -0.77 5.10
N LEU A 160 -16.76 -2.09 4.95
CA LEU A 160 -17.62 -2.91 4.09
C LEU A 160 -19.03 -3.16 4.67
N LYS A 161 -19.19 -3.13 6.00
CA LYS A 161 -20.46 -3.41 6.68
C LYS A 161 -21.28 -2.16 6.97
N GLU A 162 -20.65 -1.16 7.57
CA GLU A 162 -21.30 0.05 8.12
C GLU A 162 -21.10 1.29 7.22
N GLY A 163 -20.11 1.23 6.30
CA GLY A 163 -19.76 2.35 5.43
C GLY A 163 -18.77 3.34 6.04
N ILE A 164 -18.41 4.36 5.25
CA ILE A 164 -17.34 5.32 5.59
C ILE A 164 -17.74 6.30 6.71
N ASP A 165 -19.02 6.65 6.79
CA ASP A 165 -19.52 7.65 7.76
C ASP A 165 -19.58 7.13 9.19
N GLN A 166 -19.77 5.82 9.36
CA GLN A 166 -19.78 5.17 10.67
C GLN A 166 -18.39 4.73 11.12
N LEU A 167 -17.38 4.84 10.26
CA LEU A 167 -16.02 4.39 10.56
C LEU A 167 -15.45 4.98 11.88
N PRO A 168 -15.60 6.29 12.18
CA PRO A 168 -15.10 6.87 13.44
C PRO A 168 -15.82 6.34 14.70
N ASN A 169 -17.03 5.80 14.56
CA ASN A 169 -17.79 5.27 15.69
C ASN A 169 -17.31 3.87 16.11
N HIS A 170 -16.75 3.11 15.17
CA HIS A 170 -16.28 1.74 15.39
C HIS A 170 -14.76 1.62 15.51
N CYS A 171 -14.01 2.47 14.81
CA CYS A 171 -12.54 2.48 14.81
C CYS A 171 -12.05 3.74 15.53
N LYS A 172 -11.83 3.62 16.84
CA LYS A 172 -11.38 4.73 17.72
C LYS A 172 -9.97 4.51 18.22
N LEU A 173 -9.29 5.60 18.60
CA LEU A 173 -8.04 5.52 19.33
C LEU A 173 -8.17 4.58 20.55
N THR A 174 -7.40 3.50 20.56
CA THR A 174 -7.49 2.43 21.55
C THR A 174 -6.10 2.09 22.07
N PRO A 175 -5.86 2.15 23.40
CA PRO A 175 -4.59 1.73 23.99
C PRO A 175 -4.21 0.30 23.55
N GLY A 176 -2.95 0.11 23.14
CA GLY A 176 -2.46 -1.14 22.58
C GLY A 176 -2.48 -1.21 21.04
N VAL A 177 -3.15 -0.27 20.37
CA VAL A 177 -3.01 -0.06 18.92
C VAL A 177 -2.17 1.20 18.69
N PRO A 178 -1.01 1.10 18.01
CA PRO A 178 -0.16 2.27 17.80
C PRO A 178 -0.83 3.25 16.83
N LEU A 179 -0.92 4.53 17.21
CA LEU A 179 -1.45 5.58 16.33
C LEU A 179 -0.33 6.19 15.47
N ARG A 180 -0.70 6.88 14.39
CA ARG A 180 0.28 7.57 13.55
C ARG A 180 0.91 8.76 14.32
N PRO A 181 2.24 8.77 14.49
CA PRO A 181 2.91 9.85 15.20
C PRO A 181 2.86 11.17 14.42
N MET A 182 2.70 12.29 15.14
CA MET A 182 2.91 13.62 14.56
C MET A 182 4.38 13.78 14.13
N LEU A 183 4.61 14.29 12.92
CA LEU A 183 5.92 14.54 12.34
C LEU A 183 6.23 16.04 12.31
N ALA A 184 7.51 16.38 12.35
CA ALA A 184 7.98 17.76 12.24
C ALA A 184 8.31 18.11 10.78
N HIS A 185 8.04 19.36 10.41
CA HIS A 185 8.52 19.92 9.15
C HIS A 185 9.87 20.62 9.40
N PRO A 186 10.92 20.35 8.60
CA PRO A 186 12.19 21.05 8.76
C PRO A 186 12.02 22.54 8.43
N THR A 187 12.52 23.41 9.30
CA THR A 187 12.53 24.87 9.11
C THR A 187 13.96 25.38 9.17
N LYS A 188 14.35 26.27 8.25
CA LYS A 188 15.74 26.72 8.10
C LYS A 188 16.10 27.92 8.98
N GLY A 189 15.13 28.51 9.68
CA GLY A 189 15.39 29.61 10.60
C GLY A 189 14.14 30.06 11.35
N VAL A 190 14.36 30.89 12.37
CA VAL A 190 13.30 31.39 13.27
C VAL A 190 12.27 32.24 12.51
N GLY A 191 12.69 33.02 11.51
CA GLY A 191 11.77 33.81 10.69
C GLY A 191 10.74 32.95 9.92
N GLU A 192 11.12 31.74 9.51
CA GLU A 192 10.19 30.79 8.86
C GLU A 192 9.16 30.25 9.85
N VAL A 193 9.58 29.99 11.10
CA VAL A 193 8.71 29.58 12.20
C VAL A 193 7.70 30.67 12.51
N MET A 194 8.16 31.92 12.67
CA MET A 194 7.27 33.06 12.93
C MET A 194 6.29 33.29 11.79
N LYS A 195 6.72 33.18 10.52
CA LYS A 195 5.82 33.29 9.38
C LYS A 195 4.78 32.16 9.31
N LYS A 196 5.14 30.96 9.79
CA LYS A 196 4.28 29.78 9.71
C LYS A 196 3.23 29.74 10.82
N PHE A 197 3.58 30.18 12.02
CA PHE A 197 2.65 30.25 13.15
C PHE A 197 1.97 31.60 13.30
N ASP A 198 2.51 32.67 12.72
CA ASP A 198 1.96 34.03 12.73
C ASP A 198 1.61 34.49 14.15
N GLU A 199 0.34 34.81 14.43
CA GLU A 199 -0.13 35.20 15.76
C GLU A 199 -0.50 34.01 16.67
N ALA A 200 -0.36 32.77 16.20
CA ALA A 200 -0.66 31.59 17.01
C ALA A 200 0.41 31.40 18.09
N ALA A 201 -0.03 31.25 19.35
CA ALA A 201 0.86 30.88 20.44
C ALA A 201 1.51 29.51 20.16
N PHE A 202 2.83 29.43 20.31
CA PHE A 202 3.60 28.19 20.17
C PHE A 202 4.62 28.04 21.30
N THR A 203 5.11 26.81 21.49
CA THR A 203 6.14 26.47 22.49
C THR A 203 7.41 25.97 21.82
N CYS A 204 8.53 26.07 22.53
CA CYS A 204 9.82 25.54 22.10
C CYS A 204 10.27 24.46 23.07
N GLU A 205 10.47 23.25 22.57
CA GLU A 205 10.96 22.11 23.33
C GLU A 205 12.28 21.61 22.75
N TYR A 206 13.14 21.04 23.60
CA TYR A 206 14.38 20.41 23.13
C TYR A 206 14.04 19.19 22.28
N LYS A 207 14.58 19.16 21.05
CA LYS A 207 14.58 17.95 20.24
C LYS A 207 15.67 17.01 20.73
N TYR A 208 15.30 16.08 21.60
CA TYR A 208 16.20 15.03 22.06
C TYR A 208 16.68 14.15 20.90
N ASP A 209 17.93 13.70 20.98
CA ASP A 209 18.55 12.80 20.01
C ASP A 209 18.50 11.36 20.55
N GLY A 210 17.45 10.65 20.17
CA GLY A 210 17.17 9.29 20.64
C GLY A 210 16.04 8.66 19.82
N GLU A 211 15.49 7.57 20.33
CA GLU A 211 14.37 6.87 19.69
C GLU A 211 13.02 7.32 20.25
N ARG A 212 12.01 7.38 19.38
CA ARG A 212 10.64 7.71 19.79
C ARG A 212 9.98 6.47 20.39
N ALA A 213 9.61 6.55 21.67
CA ALA A 213 8.71 5.61 22.32
C ALA A 213 7.29 6.19 22.36
N GLN A 214 6.29 5.40 21.95
CA GLN A 214 4.87 5.74 21.98
C GLN A 214 4.16 4.85 23.01
#